data_AF-A0A0S8K0Y3-F1
#
_entry.id   AF-A0A0S8K0Y3-F1
#
_cell.length_a   1.000
_cell.length_b   1.000
_cell.length_c   1.000
_cell.angle_alpha   90.00
_cell.angle_beta   90.00
_cell.angle_gamma   90.00
#
_symmetry.space_group_name_H-M   'P 1'
#
loop_
_entity.id
_entity.type
_entity.pdbx_description
1 polymer ?
#
loop_
_entity_poly.entity_id
_entity_poly.type
_entity_poly.pdbx_seq_one_letter_code
_entity_poly.pdbx_strand_id
1 'polypeptide(L)'
;MLSYLQNWLAQVKATHGVNPEIFAIIYFGGVIPFWLSIYKIIAGIRKRNMTQVRTFSIILGMIILAPFTYVAIFGRNLPFWFWIVAALVIAYSTHSVIRRLRSVSKER
;
A
#
# COMPACT_ATOMS: atom_id res chain seq x y z
N MET A 1 -0.16 16.22 24.27
CA MET A 1 0.33 15.40 23.15
C MET A 1 -0.12 13.94 23.28
N LEU A 2 0.19 13.26 24.39
CA LEU A 2 -0.14 11.85 24.59
C LEU A 2 -1.67 11.56 24.59
N SER A 3 -2.46 12.45 25.18
CA SER A 3 -3.93 12.35 25.19
C SER A 3 -4.55 12.37 23.79
N TYR A 4 -4.00 13.16 22.86
CA TYR A 4 -4.45 13.18 21.47
C TYR A 4 -4.19 11.85 20.77
N LEU A 5 -3.01 11.25 21.00
CA LEU A 5 -2.67 9.94 20.46
C LEU A 5 -3.62 8.86 20.99
N GLN A 6 -3.88 8.86 22.29
CA GLN A 6 -4.82 7.92 22.92
C GLN A 6 -6.25 8.08 22.37
N ASN A 7 -6.72 9.33 22.20
CA ASN A 7 -8.04 9.59 21.62
C ASN A 7 -8.13 9.11 20.17
N TRP A 8 -7.09 9.34 19.37
CA TRP A 8 -7.02 8.83 17.99
C TRP A 8 -7.04 7.31 17.94
N LEU A 9 -6.25 6.63 18.78
CA LEU A 9 -6.25 5.16 18.89
C LEU A 9 -7.62 4.62 19.32
N ALA A 10 -8.29 5.28 20.26
CA ALA A 10 -9.64 4.91 20.69
C ALA A 10 -10.66 5.06 19.56
N GLN A 11 -10.57 6.14 18.76
CA GLN A 11 -11.42 6.33 17.58
C GLN A 11 -11.15 5.27 16.50
N VAL A 12 -9.90 4.94 16.22
CA VAL A 12 -9.55 3.88 15.27
C VAL A 12 -10.16 2.54 15.70
N LYS A 13 -10.04 2.19 16.98
CA LYS A 13 -10.66 0.99 17.55
C LYS A 13 -12.20 1.04 17.44
N ALA A 14 -12.82 2.17 17.76
CA ALA A 14 -14.28 2.31 17.71
C ALA A 14 -14.82 2.22 16.28
N THR A 15 -14.20 2.92 15.33
CA THR A 15 -14.65 3.00 13.94
C THR A 15 -14.36 1.72 13.17
N HIS A 16 -13.13 1.21 13.29
CA HIS A 16 -12.63 0.11 12.46
C HIS A 16 -12.59 -1.24 13.18
N GLY A 17 -12.70 -1.28 14.51
CA GLY A 17 -12.66 -2.53 15.27
C GLY A 17 -11.29 -3.22 15.33
N VAL A 18 -10.25 -2.61 14.77
CA VAL A 18 -8.89 -3.18 14.73
C VAL A 18 -8.13 -2.94 16.03
N ASN A 19 -7.05 -3.70 16.25
CA ASN A 19 -6.13 -3.41 17.35
C ASN A 19 -5.38 -2.10 17.05
N PRO A 20 -5.58 -1.04 17.85
CA PRO A 20 -5.02 0.27 17.58
C PRO A 20 -3.49 0.29 17.68
N GLU A 21 -2.88 -0.54 18.52
CA GLU A 21 -1.42 -0.62 18.68
C GLU A 21 -0.76 -1.19 17.42
N ILE A 22 -1.31 -2.29 16.89
CA ILE A 22 -0.82 -2.89 15.63
C ILE A 22 -1.00 -1.90 14.48
N PHE A 23 -2.15 -1.24 14.40
CA PHE A 23 -2.39 -0.21 13.40
C PHE A 23 -1.36 0.93 13.49
N ALA A 24 -1.08 1.42 14.71
CA ALA A 24 -0.08 2.46 14.93
C ALA A 24 1.33 2.01 14.53
N ILE A 25 1.72 0.78 14.86
CA ILE A 25 3.03 0.22 14.47
C ILE A 25 3.15 0.15 12.95
N ILE A 26 2.12 -0.30 12.23
CA ILE A 26 2.12 -0.35 10.77
C ILE A 26 2.18 1.08 10.19
N TYR A 27 1.37 1.98 10.71
CA TYR A 27 1.26 3.36 10.23
C TYR A 27 2.55 4.16 10.45
N PHE A 28 3.07 4.18 11.69
CA PHE A 28 4.28 4.93 12.03
C PHE A 28 5.56 4.20 11.60
N GLY A 29 5.60 2.88 11.71
CA GLY A 29 6.73 2.06 11.25
C GLY A 29 6.94 2.16 9.74
N GLY A 30 5.88 2.42 8.97
CA GLY A 30 5.94 2.65 7.53
C GLY A 30 6.57 3.98 7.11
N VAL A 31 6.67 4.98 8.00
CA VAL A 31 7.10 6.35 7.64
C VAL A 31 8.55 6.38 7.14
N ILE A 32 9.46 5.69 7.82
CA ILE A 32 10.88 5.65 7.45
C ILE A 32 11.07 5.01 6.05
N PRO A 33 10.59 3.77 5.80
CA PRO A 33 10.74 3.15 4.50
C PRO A 33 9.92 3.86 3.40
N PHE A 34 8.85 4.58 3.74
CA PHE A 34 8.09 5.41 2.80
C PHE A 34 8.96 6.51 2.20
N TRP A 35 9.60 7.34 3.04
CA TRP A 35 10.47 8.42 2.58
C TRP A 35 11.71 7.90 1.87
N LEU A 36 12.29 6.79 2.36
CA LEU A 36 13.40 6.12 1.68
C LEU A 36 13.00 5.66 0.28
N SER A 37 11.81 5.11 0.12
CA SER A 37 11.30 4.66 -1.19
C SER A 37 11.13 5.83 -2.15
N ILE A 38 10.57 6.95 -1.70
CA ILE A 38 10.47 8.18 -2.52
C ILE A 38 11.85 8.66 -2.95
N TYR A 39 12.80 8.76 -2.00
CA TYR A 39 14.17 9.17 -2.30
C TYR A 39 14.81 8.26 -3.37
N LYS A 40 14.67 6.94 -3.22
CA LYS A 40 15.22 5.97 -4.16
C LYS A 40 14.53 6.00 -5.52
N ILE A 41 13.23 6.28 -5.58
CA ILE A 41 12.51 6.49 -6.85
C ILE A 41 13.09 7.71 -7.57
N ILE A 42 13.18 8.86 -6.90
CA ILE A 42 13.74 10.10 -7.47
C ILE A 42 15.18 9.89 -7.94
N ALA A 43 16.02 9.26 -7.11
CA ALA A 43 17.39 8.94 -7.46
C ALA A 43 17.48 7.98 -8.66
N GLY A 44 16.58 7.00 -8.75
CA GLY A 44 16.49 6.06 -9.87
C GLY A 44 16.11 6.75 -11.18
N ILE A 45 15.14 7.67 -11.14
CA ILE A 45 14.74 8.48 -12.30
C ILE A 45 15.93 9.31 -12.80
N ARG A 46 16.64 10.00 -11.91
CA ARG A 46 17.83 10.80 -12.27
C ARG A 46 18.93 9.96 -12.91
N LYS A 47 19.12 8.73 -12.45
CA LYS A 47 20.13 7.78 -12.98
C LYS A 47 19.61 6.92 -14.15
N ARG A 48 18.39 7.17 -14.65
CA ARG A 48 17.69 6.34 -15.66
C ARG A 48 17.64 4.84 -15.31
N ASN A 49 17.71 4.49 -14.02
CA ASN A 49 17.66 3.11 -13.56
C ASN A 49 16.20 2.69 -13.32
N MET A 50 15.54 2.19 -14.37
CA MET A 50 14.13 1.78 -14.33
C MET A 50 13.89 0.58 -13.40
N THR A 51 14.88 -0.28 -13.18
CA THR A 51 14.77 -1.39 -12.22
C THR A 51 14.63 -0.87 -10.80
N GLN A 52 15.46 0.11 -10.41
CA GLN A 52 15.36 0.75 -9.10
C GLN A 52 14.01 1.46 -8.92
N VAL A 53 13.59 2.24 -9.93
CA VAL A 53 12.29 2.94 -9.90
C VAL A 53 11.16 1.95 -9.69
N ARG A 54 11.13 0.85 -10.47
CA ARG A 54 10.10 -0.18 -10.37
C ARG A 54 10.09 -0.82 -8.98
N THR A 55 11.23 -1.28 -8.49
CA THR A 55 11.32 -1.97 -7.19
C THR A 55 10.82 -1.08 -6.05
N PHE A 56 11.31 0.15 -5.96
CA PHE A 56 10.89 1.06 -4.89
C PHE A 56 9.45 1.57 -5.05
N SER A 57 8.91 1.62 -6.27
CA SER A 57 7.48 1.92 -6.48
C SER A 57 6.57 0.83 -5.94
N ILE A 58 6.95 -0.44 -6.11
CA ILE A 58 6.20 -1.57 -5.55
C ILE A 58 6.29 -1.54 -4.02
N ILE A 59 7.48 -1.33 -3.45
CA ILE A 59 7.67 -1.21 -1.99
C ILE A 59 6.83 -0.05 -1.44
N LEU A 60 6.86 1.12 -2.09
CA LEU A 60 6.05 2.28 -1.70
C LEU A 60 4.55 1.95 -1.71
N GLY A 61 4.08 1.26 -2.77
CA GLY A 61 2.70 0.80 -2.85
C GLY A 61 2.33 -0.16 -1.72
N MET A 62 3.20 -1.12 -1.38
CA MET A 62 2.96 -2.03 -0.26
C MET A 62 2.86 -1.29 1.07
N ILE A 63 3.72 -0.30 1.32
CA ILE A 63 3.71 0.50 2.56
C ILE A 63 2.41 1.30 2.67
N ILE A 64 1.99 1.96 1.57
CA ILE A 64 0.74 2.72 1.53
C ILE A 64 -0.46 1.81 1.79
N LEU A 65 -0.48 0.62 1.18
CA LEU A 65 -1.58 -0.33 1.30
C LEU A 65 -1.61 -1.06 2.65
N ALA A 66 -0.47 -1.25 3.32
CA ALA A 66 -0.37 -2.03 4.56
C ALA A 66 -1.43 -1.69 5.64
N PRO A 67 -1.63 -0.42 6.06
CA PRO A 67 -2.65 -0.10 7.06
C PRO A 67 -4.07 -0.37 6.56
N PHE A 68 -4.35 -0.12 5.28
CA PHE A 68 -5.66 -0.40 4.70
C PHE A 68 -5.93 -1.91 4.58
N THR A 69 -4.94 -2.70 4.18
CA THR A 69 -5.04 -4.16 4.14
C THR A 69 -5.27 -4.74 5.53
N TYR A 70 -4.60 -4.20 6.56
CA TYR A 70 -4.85 -4.59 7.94
C TYR A 70 -6.30 -4.33 8.36
N VAL A 71 -6.83 -3.14 8.06
CA VAL A 71 -8.25 -2.83 8.32
C VAL A 71 -9.19 -3.65 7.45
N ALA A 72 -8.82 -3.99 6.21
CA ALA A 72 -9.66 -4.78 5.32
C ALA A 72 -9.82 -6.23 5.78
N ILE A 73 -8.79 -6.80 6.41
CA ILE A 73 -8.79 -8.19 6.89
C ILE A 73 -9.37 -8.30 8.30
N PHE A 74 -8.95 -7.43 9.21
CA PHE A 74 -9.27 -7.53 10.65
C PHE A 74 -10.31 -6.52 11.12
N GLY A 75 -10.64 -5.54 10.28
CA GLY A 75 -11.50 -4.43 10.63
C GLY A 75 -12.79 -4.39 9.85
N ARG A 76 -13.49 -3.28 10.02
CA ARG A 76 -14.76 -2.96 9.39
C ARG A 76 -14.79 -1.48 9.00
N ASN A 77 -15.80 -1.09 8.20
CA ASN A 77 -16.05 0.30 7.82
C ASN A 77 -14.89 0.96 7.06
N LEU A 78 -14.31 0.27 6.07
CA LEU A 78 -13.49 0.95 5.07
C LEU A 78 -14.38 1.79 4.15
N PRO A 79 -13.96 3.02 3.80
CA PRO A 79 -14.69 3.83 2.83
C PRO A 79 -14.90 3.09 1.51
N PHE A 80 -16.07 3.28 0.89
CA PHE A 80 -16.42 2.59 -0.36
C PHE A 80 -15.40 2.81 -1.49
N TRP A 81 -14.82 4.00 -1.58
CA TRP A 81 -13.81 4.32 -2.60
C TRP A 81 -12.58 3.39 -2.54
N PHE A 82 -12.21 2.89 -1.34
CA PHE A 82 -11.08 1.98 -1.19
C PHE A 82 -11.33 0.67 -1.95
N TRP A 83 -12.55 0.15 -1.88
CA TRP A 83 -12.94 -1.07 -2.59
C TRP A 83 -12.94 -0.89 -4.10
N ILE A 84 -13.35 0.29 -4.59
CA ILE A 84 -13.25 0.62 -6.03
C ILE A 84 -11.79 0.58 -6.47
N VAL A 85 -10.89 1.26 -5.73
CA VAL A 85 -9.46 1.29 -6.06
C VAL A 85 -8.86 -0.12 -5.99
N ALA A 86 -9.16 -0.89 -4.95
CA ALA A 86 -8.68 -2.25 -4.80
C ALA A 86 -9.14 -3.16 -5.97
N ALA A 87 -10.42 -3.08 -6.34
CA ALA A 87 -10.97 -3.83 -7.48
C ALA A 87 -10.28 -3.46 -8.79
N LEU A 88 -10.06 -2.17 -9.05
CA LEU A 88 -9.34 -1.71 -10.24
C LEU A 88 -7.89 -2.20 -10.27
N VAL A 89 -7.18 -2.15 -9.15
CA VAL A 89 -5.79 -2.63 -9.05
C VAL A 89 -5.71 -4.13 -9.33
N ILE A 90 -6.62 -4.91 -8.76
CA ILE A 90 -6.68 -6.36 -8.99
C ILE A 90 -7.01 -6.64 -10.46
N ALA A 91 -8.04 -6.00 -11.02
CA ALA A 91 -8.44 -6.18 -12.40
C ALA A 91 -7.31 -5.82 -13.38
N TYR A 92 -6.65 -4.67 -13.16
CA TYR A 92 -5.52 -4.23 -13.97
C TYR A 92 -4.33 -5.18 -13.87
N SER A 93 -4.01 -5.65 -12.65
CA SER A 93 -2.90 -6.57 -12.41
C SER A 93 -3.14 -7.92 -13.12
N THR A 94 -4.33 -8.49 -12.97
CA THR A 94 -4.72 -9.74 -13.65
C THR A 94 -4.72 -9.57 -15.16
N HIS A 95 -5.30 -8.48 -15.68
CA HIS A 95 -5.32 -8.20 -17.11
C HIS A 95 -3.90 -8.03 -17.68
N SER A 96 -3.00 -7.36 -16.94
CA SER A 96 -1.60 -7.16 -17.33
C SER A 96 -0.83 -8.49 -17.41
N VAL A 97 -1.02 -9.38 -16.43
CA VAL A 97 -0.39 -10.72 -16.42
C VAL A 97 -0.92 -11.57 -17.58
N ILE A 98 -2.25 -11.65 -17.77
CA ILE A 98 -2.86 -12.42 -18.86
C ILE A 98 -2.38 -11.93 -20.22
N ARG A 99 -2.33 -10.61 -20.44
CA ARG A 99 -1.84 -10.02 -21.70
C ARG A 99 -0.39 -10.40 -21.98
N ARG A 100 0.46 -10.41 -20.95
CA ARG A 100 1.88 -10.78 -21.07
C ARG A 100 2.07 -12.28 -21.33
N LEU A 101 1.26 -13.14 -20.74
CA LEU A 101 1.28 -14.58 -21.03
C LEU A 101 0.83 -14.87 -22.47
N ARG A 102 -0.22 -14.18 -22.94
CA ARG A 102 -0.70 -14.30 -24.33
C ARG A 102 0.33 -13.82 -25.36
N SER A 103 1.08 -12.75 -25.07
CA SER A 103 2.12 -12.28 -26.00
C SER A 103 3.27 -13.28 -26.13
N VAL A 104 3.70 -13.90 -25.01
CA VAL A 104 4.76 -14.91 -25.02
C VAL A 104 4.32 -16.20 -25.73
N SER A 105 3.06 -16.59 -25.61
CA SER A 105 2.51 -17.76 -26.29
C SER A 105 2.34 -17.60 -27.80
N LYS A 106 2.32 -16.35 -28.32
CA LYS A 106 2.12 -16.08 -29.75
C LYS A 106 3.42 -16.04 -30.56
N GLU A 107 4.56 -16.05 -29.87
CA GLU A 107 5.91 -15.99 -30.45
C GLU A 107 6.58 -17.39 -30.48
N ARG A 108 5.88 -18.42 -29.99
CA ARG A 108 6.22 -19.86 -30.11
C ARG A 108 5.35 -20.52 -31.16
#